data_AF-X1KKZ5-F1
#
_entry.id   AF-X1KKZ5-F1
#
_cell.length_a   1.000
_cell.length_b   1.000
_cell.length_c   1.000
_cell.angle_alpha   90.00
_cell.angle_beta   90.00
_cell.angle_gamma   90.00
#
_symmetry.space_group_name_H-M   'P 1'
#
loop_
_entity.id
_entity.type
_entity.pdbx_description
1 polymer ?
#
loop_
_entity_poly.entity_id
_entity_poly.type
_entity_poly.pdbx_seq_one_letter_code
_entity_poly.pdbx_strand_id
1 'polypeptide(L)'
;MWKQQVSGVVAAGDTAKTSLGTLVVPQDVSKIIGLYCHAVGGPGNTTLENITGMFELESPTQPLVKSQFLLDPVVEGVQGVGLSAKSWPCDIPVTPGSTIEGFITMDMAITLANTCRFQVTYE
;
A
#
# COMPACT_ATOMS: atom_id res chain seq x y z
N MET A 1 -4.77 -20.13 9.27
CA MET A 1 -5.65 -18.98 9.59
C MET A 1 -5.06 -17.78 8.87
N TRP A 2 -5.83 -17.06 8.06
CA TRP A 2 -5.28 -15.97 7.25
C TRP A 2 -5.00 -14.79 8.16
N LYS A 3 -3.78 -14.25 8.14
CA LYS A 3 -3.40 -13.07 8.92
C LYS A 3 -3.39 -11.84 8.04
N GLN A 4 -3.84 -10.72 8.59
CA GLN A 4 -3.90 -9.44 7.89
C GLN A 4 -3.25 -8.35 8.75
N GLN A 5 -2.41 -7.54 8.13
CA GLN A 5 -1.82 -6.35 8.75
C GLN A 5 -2.08 -5.14 7.86
N VAL A 6 -2.22 -3.97 8.49
CA VAL A 6 -2.47 -2.70 7.82
C VAL A 6 -1.44 -1.69 8.31
N SER A 7 -0.80 -0.99 7.39
CA SER A 7 -0.09 0.25 7.68
C SER A 7 -0.93 1.42 7.18
N GLY A 8 -0.97 2.51 7.95
CA GLY A 8 -1.56 3.76 7.52
C GLY A 8 -0.61 4.92 7.76
N VAL A 9 -0.18 5.59 6.70
CA VAL A 9 0.74 6.72 6.77
C VAL A 9 0.28 7.81 5.80
N VAL A 10 0.39 9.07 6.22
CA VAL A 10 0.09 10.20 5.33
C VAL A 10 1.20 10.28 4.26
N ALA A 11 0.85 10.11 2.98
CA ALA A 11 1.76 10.32 1.86
C ALA A 11 1.48 11.70 1.25
N ALA A 12 2.22 12.70 1.74
CA ALA A 12 2.04 14.09 1.34
C ALA A 12 2.81 14.40 0.06
N GLY A 13 2.10 14.53 -1.07
CA GLY A 13 2.76 14.67 -2.38
C GLY A 13 3.52 13.37 -2.71
N ASP A 14 3.66 12.96 -3.96
CA ASP A 14 4.81 13.40 -4.73
C ASP A 14 4.90 12.44 -5.93
N THR A 15 5.50 12.93 -7.01
CA THR A 15 6.04 12.12 -8.11
C THR A 15 7.32 11.36 -7.70
N ALA A 16 7.66 11.38 -6.40
CA ALA A 16 8.79 10.71 -5.80
C ALA A 16 8.32 9.47 -5.02
N LYS A 17 9.26 8.56 -4.78
CA LYS A 17 9.02 7.37 -3.96
C LYS A 17 8.89 7.76 -2.49
N THR A 18 7.71 7.55 -1.93
CA THR A 18 7.35 7.93 -0.56
C THR A 18 7.06 6.69 0.28
N SER A 19 7.66 6.60 1.46
CA SER A 19 7.42 5.49 2.40
C SER A 19 6.02 5.59 3.00
N LEU A 20 5.31 4.47 3.01
CA LEU A 20 4.02 4.26 3.69
C LEU A 20 4.19 3.54 5.04
N GLY A 21 5.42 3.41 5.52
CA GLY A 21 5.75 2.77 6.79
C GLY A 21 6.05 1.27 6.67
N THR A 22 6.35 0.69 7.82
CA THR A 22 6.87 -0.67 7.96
C THR A 22 5.88 -1.61 8.65
N LEU A 23 5.90 -2.89 8.28
CA LEU A 23 5.21 -3.98 8.95
C LEU A 23 6.21 -5.06 9.33
N VAL A 24 5.98 -5.71 10.48
CA VAL A 24 6.75 -6.90 10.89
C VAL A 24 5.95 -8.14 10.51
N VAL A 25 6.54 -9.01 9.69
CA VAL A 25 5.93 -10.26 9.25
C VAL A 25 5.66 -11.15 10.47
N PRO A 26 4.44 -11.67 10.64
CA PRO A 26 4.11 -12.59 11.73
C PRO A 26 5.05 -13.80 11.80
N GLN A 27 5.27 -14.35 13.00
CA GLN A 27 6.23 -15.43 13.24
C GLN A 27 5.84 -16.80 12.67
N ASP A 28 4.61 -16.94 12.18
CA ASP A 28 3.98 -18.20 11.77
C ASP A 28 3.43 -18.17 10.34
N VAL A 29 3.91 -17.23 9.51
CA VAL A 29 3.53 -17.12 8.11
C VAL A 29 4.77 -17.23 7.22
N SER A 30 4.59 -17.71 5.99
CA SER A 30 5.69 -18.02 5.07
C SER A 30 5.63 -17.23 3.77
N LYS A 31 4.47 -16.64 3.46
CA LYS A 31 4.28 -15.87 2.23
C LYS A 31 3.22 -14.80 2.36
N ILE A 32 3.35 -13.78 1.52
CA ILE A 32 2.32 -12.79 1.24
C ILE A 32 1.49 -13.31 0.06
N ILE A 33 0.18 -13.43 0.28
CA ILE A 33 -0.77 -13.93 -0.72
C ILE A 33 -1.69 -12.84 -1.28
N GLY A 34 -1.70 -11.67 -0.64
CA GLY A 34 -2.57 -10.57 -1.01
C GLY A 34 -1.97 -9.23 -0.62
N LEU A 35 -2.00 -8.29 -1.56
CA LEU A 35 -1.56 -6.93 -1.35
C LEU A 35 -2.64 -5.94 -1.71
N TYR A 36 -2.72 -4.86 -0.96
CA TYR A 36 -3.71 -3.82 -1.18
C TYR A 36 -3.08 -2.48 -0.83
N CYS A 37 -3.21 -1.48 -1.69
CA CYS A 37 -2.73 -0.12 -1.45
C CYS A 37 -3.72 0.86 -2.05
N HIS A 38 -4.08 1.90 -1.30
CA HIS A 38 -5.00 2.94 -1.74
C HIS A 38 -4.61 4.31 -1.21
N ALA A 39 -4.97 5.35 -1.97
CA ALA A 39 -4.94 6.74 -1.51
C ALA A 39 -6.31 7.11 -0.89
N VAL A 40 -6.36 7.22 0.43
CA VAL A 40 -7.44 7.87 1.17
C VAL A 40 -7.34 9.38 0.93
N GLY A 41 -8.30 9.93 0.18
CA GLY A 41 -8.27 11.33 -0.22
C GLY A 41 -8.14 12.31 0.96
N GLY A 42 -7.39 13.39 0.75
CA GLY A 42 -7.30 14.55 1.64
C GLY A 42 -8.46 15.54 1.42
N PRO A 43 -8.58 16.62 2.23
CA PRO A 43 -9.60 17.67 2.11
C PRO A 43 -9.47 18.55 0.84
N GLY A 44 -8.98 17.98 -0.25
CA GLY A 44 -8.59 18.64 -1.48
C GLY A 44 -8.80 17.83 -2.75
N ASN A 45 -8.97 16.51 -2.64
CA ASN A 45 -9.23 15.68 -3.81
C ASN A 45 -10.65 15.96 -4.28
N THR A 46 -10.75 16.63 -5.41
CA THR A 46 -11.98 16.77 -6.17
C THR A 46 -12.31 15.43 -6.81
N THR A 47 -13.58 15.20 -7.12
CA THR A 47 -14.06 13.99 -7.81
C THR A 47 -13.49 13.80 -9.22
N LEU A 48 -12.61 14.71 -9.67
CA LEU A 48 -11.98 14.72 -11.00
C LEU A 48 -10.51 14.30 -10.96
N GLU A 49 -9.92 14.12 -9.77
CA GLU A 49 -8.52 13.71 -9.63
C GLU A 49 -8.44 12.19 -9.44
N ASN A 50 -8.18 11.47 -10.54
CA ASN A 50 -7.83 10.06 -10.48
C ASN A 50 -6.37 9.94 -10.01
N ILE A 51 -6.16 9.44 -8.79
CA ILE A 51 -4.81 9.16 -8.28
C ILE A 51 -4.41 7.76 -8.75
N THR A 52 -3.48 7.70 -9.70
CA THR A 52 -2.80 6.46 -10.10
C THR A 52 -1.34 6.49 -9.67
N GLY A 53 -0.69 5.33 -9.70
CA GLY A 53 0.71 5.22 -9.37
C GLY A 53 1.19 3.78 -9.23
N MET A 54 2.38 3.64 -8.68
CA MET A 54 3.00 2.37 -8.35
C MET A 54 3.13 2.22 -6.84
N PHE A 55 2.76 1.04 -6.34
CA PHE A 55 3.06 0.56 -5.01
C PHE A 55 4.25 -0.40 -5.07
N GLU A 56 5.22 -0.26 -4.18
CA GLU A 56 6.39 -1.12 -4.12
C GLU A 56 6.55 -1.72 -2.72
N LEU A 57 6.96 -2.97 -2.63
CA LEU A 57 7.46 -3.55 -1.38
C LEU A 57 8.97 -3.70 -1.42
N GLU A 58 9.59 -3.30 -0.33
CA GLU A 58 10.99 -3.60 -0.04
C GLU A 58 11.10 -4.25 1.34
N SER A 59 12.23 -4.86 1.62
CA SER A 59 12.56 -5.33 2.95
C SER A 59 14.04 -5.09 3.23
N PRO A 60 14.38 -4.42 4.35
CA PRO A 60 15.77 -4.26 4.75
C PRO A 60 16.39 -5.57 5.27
N THR A 61 15.56 -6.55 5.61
CA THR A 61 15.96 -7.81 6.26
C THR A 61 16.00 -9.01 5.31
N GLN A 62 15.43 -8.89 4.11
CA GLN A 62 15.47 -9.93 3.09
C GLN A 62 15.23 -9.33 1.68
N PRO A 63 15.79 -9.91 0.62
CA PRO A 63 15.38 -9.55 -0.73
C PRO A 63 13.96 -10.07 -1.00
N LEU A 64 13.07 -9.18 -1.44
CA LEU A 64 11.76 -9.55 -1.96
C LEU A 64 11.87 -9.76 -3.48
N VAL A 65 11.05 -10.65 -4.04
CA VAL A 65 10.84 -10.74 -5.50
C VAL A 65 10.29 -9.38 -5.99
N LYS A 66 10.51 -9.01 -7.26
CA LYS A 66 9.99 -7.75 -7.85
C LYS A 66 8.52 -7.54 -7.46
N SER A 67 8.29 -6.59 -6.56
CA SER A 67 7.02 -6.38 -5.86
C SER A 67 6.48 -5.00 -6.17
N GLN A 68 6.30 -4.71 -7.46
CA GLN A 68 5.71 -3.48 -7.96
C GLN A 68 4.27 -3.77 -8.42
N PHE A 69 3.31 -3.02 -7.90
CA PHE A 69 1.89 -3.21 -8.11
C PHE A 69 1.25 -1.88 -8.52
N LEU A 70 0.20 -1.93 -9.32
CA LEU A 70 -0.56 -0.72 -9.62
C LEU A 70 -1.35 -0.29 -8.38
N LEU A 71 -1.25 1.00 -8.06
CA LEU A 71 -2.12 1.63 -7.07
C LEU A 71 -3.56 1.61 -7.61
N ASP A 72 -4.50 1.17 -6.78
CA ASP A 72 -5.91 1.22 -7.15
C ASP A 72 -6.43 2.66 -7.04
N PRO A 73 -6.96 3.27 -8.12
CA PRO A 73 -7.52 4.61 -8.04
C PRO A 73 -8.75 4.62 -7.14
N VAL A 74 -8.71 5.42 -6.07
CA VAL A 74 -9.89 5.64 -5.24
C VAL A 74 -10.74 6.74 -5.87
N VAL A 75 -11.82 6.34 -6.55
CA VAL A 75 -12.90 7.24 -6.93
C VAL A 75 -14.05 7.04 -5.94
N GLU A 76 -13.81 7.40 -4.68
CA GLU A 76 -14.89 7.52 -3.71
C GLU A 76 -14.92 8.94 -3.19
N GLY A 77 -15.71 9.76 -3.90
CA GLY A 77 -16.26 10.94 -3.28
C GLY A 77 -16.95 10.52 -1.98
N VAL A 78 -16.75 11.33 -0.94
CA VAL A 78 -17.30 11.21 0.41
C VAL A 78 -16.43 10.43 1.39
N GLN A 79 -15.88 11.20 2.33
CA GLN A 79 -15.51 10.81 3.69
C GLN A 79 -16.24 9.54 4.17
N GLY A 80 -15.56 8.38 4.12
CA GLY A 80 -16.10 7.18 4.74
C GLY A 80 -15.76 5.88 4.01
N VAL A 81 -14.56 5.36 4.28
CA VAL A 81 -14.31 3.92 4.45
C VAL A 81 -15.00 3.00 3.45
N GLY A 82 -14.52 2.97 2.21
CA GLY A 82 -14.56 1.79 1.36
C GLY A 82 -13.14 1.31 1.13
N LEU A 83 -12.70 0.27 1.84
CA LEU A 83 -11.55 -0.50 1.34
C LEU A 83 -11.99 -1.00 -0.05
N SER A 84 -11.31 -0.60 -1.13
CA SER A 84 -11.51 -1.24 -2.42
C SER A 84 -11.38 -2.76 -2.19
N ALA A 85 -12.37 -3.49 -2.71
CA ALA A 85 -12.64 -4.86 -2.31
C ALA A 85 -11.64 -5.89 -2.89
N LYS A 86 -10.62 -5.47 -3.64
CA LYS A 86 -9.77 -6.39 -4.39
C LYS A 86 -8.30 -6.28 -4.00
N SER A 87 -7.84 -7.23 -3.19
CA SER A 87 -6.42 -7.49 -3.05
C SER A 87 -5.82 -7.96 -4.37
N TRP A 88 -4.63 -7.46 -4.69
CA TRP A 88 -3.75 -8.04 -5.69
C TRP A 88 -3.32 -9.43 -5.21
N PRO A 89 -3.72 -10.52 -5.88
CA PRO A 89 -3.22 -11.85 -5.54
C PRO A 89 -1.73 -11.92 -5.89
N CYS A 90 -0.93 -12.44 -4.97
CA CYS A 90 0.50 -12.62 -5.18
C CYS A 90 0.98 -13.90 -4.47
N ASP A 91 2.23 -14.27 -4.69
CA ASP A 91 2.90 -15.37 -3.98
C ASP A 91 4.34 -14.94 -3.71
N ILE A 92 4.50 -14.08 -2.69
CA ILE A 92 5.80 -13.50 -2.34
C ILE A 92 6.31 -14.22 -1.09
N PRO A 93 7.39 -15.01 -1.18
CA PRO A 93 7.95 -15.67 -0.01
C PRO A 93 8.49 -14.62 0.97
N VAL A 94 8.22 -14.82 2.26
CA VAL A 94 8.72 -13.97 3.34
C VAL A 94 9.24 -14.79 4.51
N THR A 95 10.28 -14.27 5.16
CA THR A 95 10.82 -14.84 6.39
C THR A 95 9.98 -14.37 7.58
N PRO A 96 9.52 -15.27 8.47
CA PRO A 96 8.87 -14.89 9.71
C PRO A 96 9.72 -13.88 10.52
N GLY A 97 9.09 -12.83 11.04
CA GLY A 97 9.78 -11.79 11.81
C GLY A 97 10.60 -10.78 11.00
N SER A 98 10.67 -10.93 9.68
CA SER A 98 11.29 -9.93 8.80
C SER A 98 10.47 -8.63 8.78
N THR A 99 11.13 -7.53 8.45
CA THR A 99 10.48 -6.22 8.27
C THR A 99 10.20 -6.02 6.80
N ILE A 100 8.99 -5.62 6.45
CA ILE A 100 8.63 -5.16 5.11
C ILE A 100 8.30 -3.67 5.17
N GLU A 101 8.62 -2.93 4.12
CA GLU A 101 8.30 -1.52 3.95
C GLU A 101 7.53 -1.32 2.66
N GLY A 102 6.41 -0.60 2.75
CA GLY A 102 5.61 -0.23 1.60
C GLY A 102 6.00 1.15 1.10
N PHE A 103 6.11 1.32 -0.21
CA PHE A 103 6.36 2.61 -0.85
C PHE A 103 5.30 2.90 -1.90
N ILE A 104 5.04 4.18 -2.13
CA ILE A 104 4.17 4.64 -3.21
C ILE A 104 4.91 5.66 -4.07
N THR A 105 4.68 5.61 -5.38
CA THR A 105 5.03 6.68 -6.32
C THR A 105 3.76 7.06 -7.06
N MET A 106 3.26 8.29 -6.89
CA MET A 106 2.04 8.75 -7.56
C MET A 106 2.39 9.36 -8.92
N ASP A 107 1.54 9.13 -9.93
CA ASP A 107 1.77 9.64 -11.29
C ASP A 107 1.54 11.16 -11.42
N MET A 108 0.92 11.77 -10.40
CA MET A 108 0.68 13.20 -10.34
C MET A 108 1.10 13.80 -9.00
N ALA A 109 1.64 15.01 -9.05
CA ALA A 109 1.85 15.82 -7.86
C ALA A 109 0.49 16.39 -7.41
N ILE A 110 0.07 16.07 -6.20
CA ILE A 110 -1.20 16.55 -5.65
C ILE A 110 -0.90 17.72 -4.73
N THR A 111 -1.61 18.84 -4.92
CA THR A 111 -1.35 20.09 -4.20
C THR A 111 -1.66 19.98 -2.70
N LEU A 112 -2.49 19.01 -2.31
CA LEU A 112 -2.89 18.76 -0.92
C LEU A 112 -2.49 17.33 -0.51
N ALA A 113 -2.01 17.19 0.73
CA ALA A 113 -1.51 15.91 1.23
C ALA A 113 -2.61 14.83 1.23
N ASN A 114 -2.32 13.69 0.63
CA ASN A 114 -3.20 12.52 0.67
C ASN A 114 -2.78 11.57 1.79
N THR A 115 -3.75 10.85 2.34
CA THR A 115 -3.43 9.76 3.25
C THR A 115 -3.33 8.50 2.41
N CYS A 116 -2.26 7.72 2.51
CA CYS A 116 -2.16 6.44 1.79
C CYS A 116 -2.11 5.30 2.80
N ARG A 117 -2.65 4.15 2.43
CA ARG A 117 -2.64 2.97 3.31
C ARG A 117 -2.38 1.74 2.48
N PHE A 118 -1.58 0.84 3.03
CA PHE A 118 -1.38 -0.47 2.45
C PHE A 118 -1.70 -1.58 3.47
N GLN A 119 -2.10 -2.72 2.93
CA GLN A 119 -2.48 -3.89 3.67
C GLN A 119 -1.86 -5.12 3.03
N VAL A 120 -1.49 -6.06 3.89
CA VAL A 120 -0.85 -7.32 3.51
C VAL A 120 -1.63 -8.48 4.12
N THR A 121 -1.92 -9.48 3.29
CA THR A 121 -2.53 -10.76 3.69
C THR A 121 -1.50 -11.87 3.56
N TYR A 122 -1.41 -12.71 4.58
CA TYR A 122 -0.40 -13.76 4.72
C TYR A 122 -1.00 -15.17 4.80
N GLU A 123 -0.19 -16.15 4.38
CA GLU A 123 -0.39 -17.60 4.59
C GLU A 123 0.84 -18.26 5.23
#